data_AF-A0A2G9Z0N4-F1
#
_entry.id   AF-A0A2G9Z0N4-F1
#
_cell.length_a   1.000
_cell.length_b   1.000
_cell.length_c   1.000
_cell.angle_alpha   90.00
_cell.angle_beta   90.00
_cell.angle_gamma   90.00
#
_symmetry.space_group_name_H-M   'P 1'
#
loop_
_entity.id
_entity.type
_entity.pdbx_description
1 polymer ?
#
loop_
_entity_poly.entity_id
_entity_poly.type
_entity_poly.pdbx_seq_one_letter_code
_entity_poly.pdbx_strand_id
1 'polypeptide(L)'
;MDISKKIFIWSIVSLIIIRVVLLVLFINNVPFTNMQPTWRPNFGGSYWPDEEVFFRLAKSIADFKPTESIIYIGYSIFLAPFIYFTGATNPIMIAKPVALVQGILLFSLSLILVALIGLRFFKSRKVALLSASIFLVYPYIVYGLWKLIGHRNAIPTFQYQMWIVILSDYLSAFLVLLTFWLFIKFIESFEKLGLKPFWYVAMGVMASLAGLVRPPNLAIAAFIFLYLFYFKK
;
A
#
# COMPACT_ATOMS: atom_id res chain seq x y z
N MET A 1 -25.64 19.00 -6.43
CA MET A 1 -24.48 19.91 -6.35
C MET A 1 -23.23 19.14 -5.95
N ASP A 2 -22.22 19.12 -6.83
CA ASP A 2 -20.88 18.60 -6.50
C ASP A 2 -20.11 19.63 -5.66
N ILE A 3 -19.11 19.19 -4.90
CA ILE A 3 -18.26 20.09 -4.09
C ILE A 3 -17.24 20.83 -4.96
N SER A 4 -16.71 21.95 -4.47
CA SER A 4 -15.66 22.68 -5.19
C SER A 4 -14.32 21.92 -5.19
N LYS A 5 -13.45 22.22 -6.17
CA LYS A 5 -12.09 21.66 -6.24
C LYS A 5 -11.27 21.97 -4.98
N LYS A 6 -11.41 23.18 -4.43
CA LYS A 6 -10.71 23.60 -3.21
C LYS A 6 -11.14 22.71 -2.02
N ILE A 7 -12.44 22.52 -1.83
CA ILE A 7 -12.97 21.66 -0.77
C ILE A 7 -12.45 20.22 -0.96
N PHE A 8 -12.48 19.69 -2.18
CA PHE A 8 -11.99 18.33 -2.46
C PHE A 8 -10.53 18.11 -2.06
N ILE A 9 -9.64 19.06 -2.40
CA ILE A 9 -8.22 18.97 -2.04
C ILE A 9 -8.05 19.04 -0.51
N TRP A 10 -8.69 20.01 0.14
CA TRP A 10 -8.62 20.14 1.60
C TRP A 10 -9.19 18.91 2.32
N SER A 11 -10.25 18.29 1.80
CA SER A 11 -10.78 17.05 2.33
C SER A 11 -9.77 15.90 2.24
N ILE A 12 -9.03 15.77 1.14
CA ILE A 12 -7.95 14.77 1.03
C ILE A 12 -6.86 15.04 2.06
N VAL A 13 -6.43 16.30 2.22
CA VAL A 13 -5.46 16.69 3.26
C VAL A 13 -5.99 16.32 4.66
N SER A 14 -7.25 16.60 4.95
CA SER A 14 -7.87 16.21 6.22
C SER A 14 -7.90 14.69 6.40
N LEU A 15 -8.19 13.91 5.35
CA LEU A 15 -8.14 12.44 5.42
C LEU A 15 -6.73 11.91 5.72
N ILE A 16 -5.69 12.54 5.16
CA ILE A 16 -4.29 12.21 5.47
C ILE A 16 -3.97 12.53 6.95
N ILE A 17 -4.44 13.67 7.46
CA ILE A 17 -4.27 14.00 8.89
C ILE A 17 -5.00 12.97 9.76
N ILE A 18 -6.24 12.61 9.40
CA ILE A 18 -6.99 11.57 10.10
C ILE A 18 -6.24 10.24 10.06
N ARG A 19 -5.58 9.88 8.95
CA ARG A 19 -4.73 8.67 8.88
C ARG A 19 -3.64 8.68 9.94
N VAL A 20 -2.94 9.80 10.11
CA VAL A 20 -1.92 9.94 11.15
C VAL A 20 -2.54 9.78 12.53
N VAL A 21 -3.69 10.42 12.78
CA VAL A 21 -4.43 10.29 14.05
C VAL A 21 -4.83 8.84 14.32
N LEU A 22 -5.40 8.12 13.34
CA LEU A 22 -5.79 6.72 13.47
C LEU A 22 -4.58 5.83 13.78
N LEU A 23 -3.43 6.07 13.16
CA LEU A 23 -2.22 5.32 13.46
C LEU A 23 -1.71 5.60 14.89
N VAL A 24 -1.75 6.86 15.33
CA VAL A 24 -1.40 7.23 16.71
C VAL A 24 -2.36 6.57 17.71
N LEU A 25 -3.66 6.61 17.45
CA LEU A 25 -4.67 5.94 18.27
C LEU A 25 -4.41 4.43 18.35
N PHE A 26 -4.12 3.80 17.21
CA PHE A 26 -3.78 2.39 17.16
C PHE A 26 -2.53 2.04 18.00
N ILE A 27 -1.45 2.82 17.91
CA ILE A 27 -0.23 2.63 18.72
C ILE A 27 -0.54 2.77 20.22
N ASN A 28 -1.49 3.64 20.57
CA ASN A 28 -2.00 3.80 21.93
C ASN A 28 -3.11 2.80 22.29
N ASN A 29 -3.22 1.69 21.55
CA ASN A 29 -4.16 0.60 21.79
C ASN A 29 -5.64 1.05 21.76
N VAL A 30 -5.99 1.90 20.78
CA VAL A 30 -7.37 2.34 20.50
C VAL A 30 -7.79 1.89 19.09
N PRO A 31 -8.80 1.01 18.96
CA PRO A 31 -9.58 0.37 20.01
C PRO A 31 -8.75 -0.61 20.85
N PHE A 32 -9.21 -0.92 22.06
CA PHE A 32 -8.52 -1.84 22.95
C PHE A 32 -8.42 -3.24 22.32
N THR A 33 -7.18 -3.70 22.14
CA THR A 33 -6.80 -4.99 21.53
C THR A 33 -6.04 -5.90 22.50
N ASN A 34 -6.06 -5.62 23.82
CA ASN A 34 -5.23 -6.31 24.84
C ASN A 34 -3.72 -6.22 24.58
N MET A 35 -3.27 -5.33 23.71
CA MET A 35 -1.86 -5.12 23.41
C MET A 35 -1.23 -4.12 24.37
N GLN A 36 0.00 -4.38 24.79
CA GLN A 36 0.75 -3.35 25.49
C GLN A 36 1.01 -2.18 24.54
N PRO A 37 0.73 -0.93 24.98
CA PRO A 37 0.99 0.26 24.19
C PRO A 37 2.50 0.39 23.98
N THR A 38 2.94 -0.09 22.84
CA THR A 38 4.33 -0.07 22.38
C THR A 38 4.31 0.36 20.93
N TRP A 39 5.39 0.97 20.46
CA TRP A 39 5.48 1.43 19.06
C TRP A 39 5.31 0.28 18.05
N ARG A 40 5.52 -0.96 18.49
CA ARG A 40 5.26 -2.19 17.78
C ARG A 40 4.71 -3.24 18.76
N PRO A 41 3.38 -3.40 18.85
CA PRO A 41 2.75 -4.38 19.73
C PRO A 41 3.40 -5.76 19.60
N ASN A 42 3.68 -6.43 20.72
CA ASN A 42 4.25 -7.78 20.70
C ASN A 42 3.18 -8.77 20.18
N PHE A 43 3.47 -9.47 19.08
CA PHE A 43 2.48 -10.29 18.36
C PHE A 43 2.55 -11.73 18.85
N GLY A 44 1.60 -12.15 19.70
CA GLY A 44 1.46 -13.55 20.15
C GLY A 44 0.96 -14.54 19.09
N GLY A 45 1.08 -14.26 17.77
CA GLY A 45 0.63 -15.18 16.72
C GLY A 45 0.62 -14.66 15.27
N SER A 46 1.77 -14.70 14.57
CA SER A 46 1.99 -14.46 13.11
C SER A 46 1.89 -12.98 12.68
N TYR A 47 2.90 -12.33 12.09
CA TYR A 47 3.56 -12.53 10.78
C TYR A 47 5.10 -12.44 10.83
N TRP A 48 5.68 -12.48 12.03
CA TRP A 48 7.13 -12.37 12.25
C TRP A 48 8.00 -13.34 11.44
N PRO A 49 7.58 -14.61 11.19
CA PRO A 49 8.35 -15.48 10.32
C PRO A 49 8.55 -14.91 8.91
N ASP A 50 7.52 -14.29 8.33
CA ASP A 50 7.60 -13.70 7.00
C ASP A 50 8.46 -12.44 7.01
N GLU A 51 8.34 -11.61 8.05
CA GLU A 51 9.19 -10.43 8.24
C GLU A 51 10.68 -10.80 8.31
N GLU A 52 11.02 -11.86 9.03
CA GLU A 52 12.39 -12.36 9.16
C GLU A 52 12.94 -12.86 7.82
N VAL A 53 12.10 -13.51 7.01
CA VAL A 53 12.49 -13.96 5.67
C VAL A 53 12.75 -12.76 4.75
N PHE A 54 11.86 -11.76 4.72
CA PHE A 54 12.08 -10.52 3.94
C PHE A 54 13.31 -9.75 4.40
N PHE A 55 13.52 -9.66 5.72
CA PHE A 55 14.66 -8.98 6.31
C PHE A 55 15.98 -9.66 5.95
N ARG A 56 16.08 -10.99 6.04
CA ARG A 56 17.32 -11.73 5.71
C ARG A 56 17.75 -11.52 4.26
N LEU A 57 16.81 -11.59 3.31
CA LEU A 57 17.11 -11.30 1.91
C LEU A 57 17.48 -9.81 1.69
N ALA A 58 16.76 -8.90 2.34
CA ALA A 58 17.08 -7.46 2.26
C ALA A 58 18.47 -7.15 2.83
N LYS A 59 18.84 -7.82 3.92
CA LYS A 59 20.15 -7.71 4.54
C LYS A 59 21.25 -8.26 3.63
N SER A 60 21.05 -9.42 3.00
CA SER A 60 22.03 -9.96 2.07
C SER A 60 22.25 -9.05 0.84
N ILE A 61 21.19 -8.37 0.38
CA ILE A 61 21.28 -7.30 -0.63
C ILE A 61 22.05 -6.08 -0.10
N ALA A 62 21.72 -5.60 1.11
CA ALA A 62 22.39 -4.45 1.74
C ALA A 62 23.88 -4.69 2.00
N ASP A 63 24.25 -5.94 2.30
CA ASP A 63 25.63 -6.38 2.51
C ASP A 63 26.36 -6.68 1.17
N PHE A 64 25.72 -6.42 0.02
CA PHE A 64 26.23 -6.72 -1.33
C PHE A 64 26.60 -8.20 -1.56
N LYS A 65 25.93 -9.12 -0.86
CA LYS A 65 26.13 -10.57 -0.93
C LYS A 65 24.76 -11.28 -1.06
N PRO A 66 24.02 -11.07 -2.16
CA PRO A 66 22.67 -11.59 -2.30
C PRO A 66 22.66 -13.12 -2.20
N THR A 67 21.69 -13.63 -1.43
CA THR A 67 21.48 -15.06 -1.20
C THR A 67 20.24 -15.54 -1.94
N GLU A 68 20.22 -16.82 -2.34
CA GLU A 68 19.01 -17.43 -2.86
C GLU A 68 17.87 -17.37 -1.82
N SER A 69 16.64 -17.20 -2.31
CA SER A 69 15.48 -17.10 -1.45
C SER A 69 14.21 -17.56 -2.15
N ILE A 70 13.29 -18.11 -1.36
CA ILE A 70 11.95 -18.51 -1.81
C ILE A 70 10.99 -17.33 -1.95
N ILE A 71 11.34 -16.16 -1.40
CA ILE A 71 10.53 -14.95 -1.46
C ILE A 71 10.98 -14.02 -2.60
N TYR A 72 10.07 -13.15 -3.00
CA TYR A 72 10.26 -12.24 -4.13
C TYR A 72 11.18 -11.07 -3.76
N ILE A 73 12.11 -10.77 -4.65
CA ILE A 73 13.19 -9.81 -4.40
C ILE A 73 12.71 -8.35 -4.30
N GLY A 74 11.56 -8.00 -4.91
CA GLY A 74 11.13 -6.60 -5.04
C GLY A 74 10.93 -5.89 -3.70
N TYR A 75 10.32 -6.56 -2.71
CA TYR A 75 10.16 -5.96 -1.39
C TYR A 75 11.48 -5.89 -0.61
N SER A 76 12.34 -6.90 -0.75
CA SER A 76 13.65 -6.90 -0.11
C SER A 76 14.57 -5.79 -0.65
N ILE A 77 14.49 -5.45 -1.94
CA ILE A 77 15.18 -4.28 -2.51
C ILE A 77 14.66 -2.99 -1.87
N PHE A 78 13.35 -2.86 -1.65
CA PHE A 78 12.78 -1.70 -0.96
C PHE A 78 13.26 -1.58 0.49
N LEU A 79 13.47 -2.71 1.19
CA LEU A 79 13.95 -2.72 2.56
C LEU A 79 15.47 -2.50 2.69
N ALA A 80 16.26 -2.88 1.68
CA ALA A 80 17.73 -2.85 1.75
C ALA A 80 18.31 -1.47 2.13
N PRO A 81 17.82 -0.32 1.60
CA PRO A 81 18.29 0.99 2.04
C PRO A 81 18.11 1.25 3.54
N PHE A 82 16.99 0.83 4.13
CA PHE A 82 16.76 0.98 5.57
C PHE A 82 17.80 0.20 6.37
N ILE A 83 18.13 -1.02 5.92
CA ILE A 83 19.12 -1.86 6.59
C ILE A 83 20.53 -1.31 6.41
N TYR A 84 20.89 -0.92 5.18
CA TYR A 84 22.21 -0.38 4.86
C TYR A 84 22.55 0.85 5.70
N PHE A 85 21.64 1.83 5.78
CA PHE A 85 21.89 3.07 6.52
C PHE A 85 21.78 2.92 8.04
N THR A 86 21.08 1.89 8.55
CA THR A 86 20.92 1.69 10.00
C THR A 86 21.86 0.64 10.60
N GLY A 87 22.50 -0.19 9.77
CA GLY A 87 23.27 -1.35 10.23
C GLY A 87 22.40 -2.40 10.94
N ALA A 88 21.12 -2.48 10.60
CA ALA A 88 20.17 -3.34 11.29
C ALA A 88 20.58 -4.83 11.23
N THR A 89 20.49 -5.51 12.38
CA THR A 89 20.77 -6.95 12.51
C THR A 89 19.52 -7.79 12.67
N ASN A 90 18.36 -7.17 12.90
CA ASN A 90 17.07 -7.83 13.00
C ASN A 90 15.93 -6.91 12.50
N PRO A 91 14.73 -7.46 12.18
CA PRO A 91 13.61 -6.68 11.68
C PRO A 91 13.12 -5.59 12.64
N ILE A 92 13.32 -5.76 13.96
CA ILE A 92 12.86 -4.80 14.97
C ILE A 92 13.56 -3.45 14.79
N MET A 93 14.85 -3.45 14.42
CA MET A 93 15.63 -2.22 14.23
C MET A 93 15.10 -1.34 13.09
N ILE A 94 14.50 -1.91 12.05
CA ILE A 94 13.95 -1.15 10.91
C ILE A 94 12.43 -0.98 10.97
N ALA A 95 11.72 -1.67 11.87
CA ALA A 95 10.27 -1.68 11.81
C ALA A 95 9.62 -0.32 12.05
N LYS A 96 10.19 0.54 12.90
CA LYS A 96 9.65 1.88 13.11
C LYS A 96 9.72 2.75 11.84
N PRO A 97 10.90 2.96 11.22
CA PRO A 97 10.96 3.75 9.99
C PRO A 97 10.17 3.10 8.85
N VAL A 98 10.18 1.77 8.73
CA VAL A 98 9.40 1.05 7.70
C VAL A 98 7.89 1.19 7.92
N ALA A 99 7.40 1.13 9.17
CA ALA A 99 6.00 1.35 9.51
C ALA A 99 5.56 2.80 9.24
N LEU A 100 6.43 3.79 9.45
CA LEU A 100 6.13 5.18 9.08
C LEU A 100 6.04 5.34 7.56
N VAL A 101 6.99 4.78 6.82
CA VAL A 101 6.98 4.87 5.35
C VAL A 101 5.76 4.14 4.77
N GLN A 102 5.47 2.93 5.20
CA GLN A 102 4.33 2.19 4.64
C GLN A 102 3.00 2.68 5.21
N GLY A 103 2.89 2.77 6.53
CA GLY A 103 1.66 3.09 7.24
C GLY A 103 1.21 4.54 7.11
N ILE A 104 2.13 5.49 6.91
CA ILE A 104 1.80 6.91 6.68
C ILE A 104 2.01 7.28 5.22
N LEU A 105 3.24 7.19 4.70
CA LEU A 105 3.55 7.73 3.38
C LEU A 105 2.85 6.94 2.26
N LEU A 106 3.09 5.63 2.14
CA LEU A 106 2.46 4.81 1.09
C LEU A 106 0.95 4.74 1.23
N PHE A 107 0.43 4.64 2.46
CA PHE A 107 -1.02 4.68 2.69
C PHE A 107 -1.64 6.01 2.23
N SER A 108 -1.01 7.15 2.55
CA SER A 108 -1.51 8.48 2.16
C SER A 108 -1.46 8.68 0.65
N LEU A 109 -0.38 8.22 0.00
CA LEU A 109 -0.30 8.22 -1.46
C LEU A 109 -1.37 7.32 -2.09
N SER A 110 -1.60 6.14 -1.51
CA SER A 110 -2.68 5.23 -1.92
C SER A 110 -4.06 5.87 -1.76
N LEU A 111 -4.28 6.62 -0.68
CA LEU A 111 -5.52 7.35 -0.42
C LEU A 111 -5.76 8.44 -1.48
N ILE A 112 -4.72 9.19 -1.87
CA ILE A 112 -4.79 10.14 -2.98
C ILE A 112 -5.16 9.42 -4.27
N LEU A 113 -4.49 8.29 -4.58
CA LEU A 113 -4.76 7.51 -5.78
C LEU A 113 -6.22 7.00 -5.80
N VAL A 114 -6.73 6.46 -4.69
CA VAL A 114 -8.14 6.03 -4.57
C VAL A 114 -9.09 7.19 -4.85
N ALA A 115 -8.83 8.39 -4.30
CA ALA A 115 -9.66 9.56 -4.57
C ALA A 115 -9.63 9.99 -6.05
N LEU A 116 -8.45 9.97 -6.68
CA LEU A 116 -8.27 10.33 -8.10
C LEU A 116 -8.93 9.31 -9.04
N ILE A 117 -8.74 8.02 -8.77
CA ILE A 117 -9.38 6.90 -9.49
C ILE A 117 -10.90 7.02 -9.33
N GLY A 118 -11.39 7.17 -8.10
CA GLY A 118 -12.83 7.35 -7.81
C GLY A 118 -13.41 8.55 -8.55
N LEU A 119 -12.70 9.68 -8.57
CA LEU A 119 -13.14 10.88 -9.30
C LEU A 119 -13.27 10.60 -10.80
N ARG A 120 -12.36 9.82 -11.37
CA ARG A 120 -12.40 9.45 -12.79
C ARG A 120 -13.58 8.56 -13.15
N PHE A 121 -13.89 7.57 -12.32
CA PHE A 121 -14.96 6.61 -12.57
C PHE A 121 -16.34 7.19 -12.26
N PHE A 122 -16.52 7.81 -11.09
CA PHE A 122 -17.81 8.31 -10.63
C PHE A 122 -18.14 9.72 -11.14
N LYS A 123 -17.15 10.45 -11.67
CA LYS A 123 -17.29 11.85 -12.11
C LYS A 123 -17.88 12.78 -11.03
N SER A 124 -17.71 12.42 -9.77
CA SER A 124 -18.28 13.09 -8.60
C SER A 124 -17.24 13.16 -7.51
N ARG A 125 -16.90 14.38 -7.07
CA ARG A 125 -15.91 14.59 -6.00
C ARG A 125 -16.43 14.05 -4.67
N LYS A 126 -17.75 14.16 -4.43
CA LYS A 126 -18.38 13.59 -3.23
C LYS A 126 -18.20 12.07 -3.15
N VAL A 127 -18.51 11.36 -4.23
CA VAL A 127 -18.40 9.89 -4.26
C VAL A 127 -16.93 9.45 -4.20
N ALA A 128 -16.04 10.18 -4.88
CA ALA A 128 -14.60 9.95 -4.78
C ALA A 128 -14.06 10.10 -3.35
N LEU A 129 -14.48 11.14 -2.63
CA LEU A 129 -14.13 11.30 -1.22
C LEU A 129 -14.72 10.19 -0.36
N LEU A 130 -15.96 9.74 -0.63
CA LEU A 130 -16.53 8.61 0.08
C LEU A 130 -15.70 7.35 -0.11
N SER A 131 -15.25 7.04 -1.33
CA SER A 131 -14.35 5.91 -1.61
C SER A 131 -13.03 6.03 -0.83
N ALA A 132 -12.42 7.22 -0.81
CA ALA A 132 -11.19 7.46 -0.05
C ALA A 132 -11.39 7.38 1.47
N SER A 133 -12.53 7.86 1.97
CA SER A 133 -12.91 7.74 3.38
C SER A 133 -13.13 6.28 3.78
N ILE A 134 -13.83 5.49 2.96
CA ILE A 134 -13.99 4.04 3.19
C ILE A 134 -12.62 3.36 3.19
N PHE A 135 -11.74 3.70 2.26
CA PHE A 135 -10.36 3.19 2.24
C PHE A 135 -9.55 3.64 3.47
N LEU A 136 -9.81 4.81 4.04
CA LEU A 136 -9.15 5.24 5.26
C LEU A 136 -9.56 4.41 6.48
N VAL A 137 -10.86 4.14 6.61
CA VAL A 137 -11.43 3.50 7.81
C VAL A 137 -11.62 1.99 7.66
N TYR A 138 -11.37 1.39 6.49
CA TYR A 138 -11.59 -0.05 6.28
C TYR A 138 -10.91 -0.94 7.32
N PRO A 139 -9.69 -0.63 7.85
CA PRO A 139 -9.09 -1.50 8.87
C PRO A 139 -9.99 -1.61 10.10
N TYR A 140 -10.60 -0.49 10.52
CA TYR A 140 -11.52 -0.45 11.66
C TYR A 140 -12.85 -1.12 11.35
N ILE A 141 -13.37 -0.96 10.13
CA ILE A 141 -14.60 -1.63 9.69
C ILE A 141 -14.40 -3.15 9.74
N VAL A 142 -13.32 -3.65 9.12
CA VAL A 142 -13.03 -5.08 9.07
C VAL A 142 -12.74 -5.63 10.46
N TYR A 143 -12.00 -4.90 11.30
CA TYR A 143 -11.80 -5.27 12.70
C TYR A 143 -13.13 -5.45 13.45
N GLY A 144 -14.05 -4.47 13.34
CA GLY A 144 -15.37 -4.53 13.96
C GLY A 144 -16.17 -5.75 13.48
N LEU A 145 -16.23 -5.98 12.16
CA LEU A 145 -16.92 -7.13 11.58
C LEU A 145 -16.33 -8.47 12.06
N TRP A 146 -15.00 -8.59 12.09
CA TRP A 146 -14.32 -9.80 12.52
C TRP A 146 -14.51 -10.09 14.00
N LYS A 147 -14.52 -9.03 14.83
CA LYS A 147 -14.80 -9.13 16.26
C LYS A 147 -16.25 -9.55 16.51
N LEU A 148 -17.21 -9.05 15.74
CA LEU A 148 -18.63 -9.41 15.86
C LEU A 148 -18.88 -10.91 15.61
N ILE A 149 -18.16 -11.51 14.66
CA ILE A 149 -18.28 -12.96 14.36
C ILE A 149 -17.36 -13.83 15.22
N GLY A 150 -16.67 -13.27 16.21
CA GLY A 150 -15.76 -14.01 17.09
C GLY A 150 -14.52 -14.57 16.37
N HIS A 151 -14.07 -13.94 15.28
CA HIS A 151 -12.94 -14.46 14.53
C HIS A 151 -11.64 -14.30 15.33
N ARG A 152 -10.95 -15.42 15.58
CA ARG A 152 -9.70 -15.50 16.36
C ARG A 152 -8.60 -14.55 15.87
N ASN A 153 -8.58 -14.24 14.57
CA ASN A 153 -7.57 -13.39 13.95
C ASN A 153 -8.03 -11.93 13.74
N ALA A 154 -9.12 -11.48 14.38
CA ALA A 154 -9.62 -10.10 14.28
C ALA A 154 -8.54 -9.07 14.58
N ILE A 155 -7.82 -9.26 15.67
CA ILE A 155 -6.75 -8.37 16.11
C ILE A 155 -5.54 -8.42 15.16
N PRO A 156 -4.89 -9.58 14.89
CA PRO A 156 -3.78 -9.67 13.93
C PRO A 156 -4.10 -9.07 12.56
N THR A 157 -5.32 -9.28 12.07
CA THR A 157 -5.76 -8.75 10.78
C THR A 157 -5.94 -7.24 10.79
N PHE A 158 -6.47 -6.69 11.88
CA PHE A 158 -6.56 -5.24 12.05
C PHE A 158 -5.17 -4.60 11.98
N GLN A 159 -4.19 -5.15 12.69
CA GLN A 159 -2.82 -4.63 12.70
C GLN A 159 -2.15 -4.75 11.33
N TYR A 160 -2.34 -5.88 10.66
CA TYR A 160 -1.89 -6.09 9.29
C TYR A 160 -2.49 -5.03 8.35
N GLN A 161 -3.79 -4.73 8.48
CA GLN A 161 -4.47 -3.72 7.66
C GLN A 161 -4.09 -2.27 8.03
N MET A 162 -3.43 -2.05 9.16
CA MET A 162 -2.85 -0.76 9.52
C MET A 162 -1.51 -0.50 8.81
N TRP A 163 -0.98 -1.42 7.99
CA TRP A 163 0.23 -1.22 7.16
C TRP A 163 1.50 -0.91 7.97
N ILE A 164 1.60 -1.50 9.16
CA ILE A 164 2.72 -1.30 10.09
C ILE A 164 3.69 -2.47 10.16
N VAL A 165 3.37 -3.57 9.48
CA VAL A 165 4.17 -4.80 9.48
C VAL A 165 5.22 -4.73 8.34
N ILE A 166 6.31 -5.48 8.43
CA ILE A 166 7.30 -5.56 7.33
C ILE A 166 6.84 -6.63 6.33
N LEU A 167 5.87 -6.29 5.48
CA LEU A 167 5.30 -7.20 4.47
C LEU A 167 5.16 -6.54 3.10
N SER A 168 5.29 -7.35 2.06
CA SER A 168 5.25 -6.92 0.66
C SER A 168 3.89 -6.39 0.20
N ASP A 169 2.81 -6.76 0.88
CA ASP A 169 1.42 -6.43 0.52
C ASP A 169 1.17 -4.93 0.41
N TYR A 170 1.81 -4.12 1.25
CA TYR A 170 1.58 -2.67 1.32
C TYR A 170 2.22 -1.94 0.14
N LEU A 171 3.49 -2.24 -0.13
CA LEU A 171 4.17 -1.73 -1.32
C LEU A 171 3.48 -2.23 -2.59
N SER A 172 3.08 -3.50 -2.61
CA SER A 172 2.29 -4.09 -3.69
C SER A 172 1.00 -3.30 -3.93
N ALA A 173 0.17 -3.09 -2.91
CA ALA A 173 -1.09 -2.39 -3.03
C ALA A 173 -0.92 -0.96 -3.59
N PHE A 174 0.09 -0.23 -3.10
CA PHE A 174 0.44 1.09 -3.64
C PHE A 174 0.83 1.02 -5.13
N LEU A 175 1.72 0.10 -5.50
CA LEU A 175 2.18 -0.04 -6.89
C LEU A 175 1.04 -0.45 -7.83
N VAL A 176 0.10 -1.29 -7.38
CA VAL A 176 -1.10 -1.65 -8.16
C VAL A 176 -1.98 -0.42 -8.39
N LEU A 177 -2.28 0.35 -7.35
CA LEU A 177 -3.08 1.58 -7.47
C LEU A 177 -2.41 2.61 -8.38
N LEU A 178 -1.09 2.77 -8.27
CA LEU A 178 -0.32 3.68 -9.11
C LEU A 178 -0.33 3.22 -10.57
N THR A 179 -0.11 1.93 -10.82
CA THR A 179 -0.17 1.34 -12.17
C THR A 179 -1.55 1.55 -12.79
N PHE A 180 -2.62 1.36 -12.02
CA PHE A 180 -3.99 1.57 -12.49
C PHE A 180 -4.27 3.05 -12.81
N TRP A 181 -3.79 3.97 -11.98
CA TRP A 181 -3.87 5.40 -12.27
C TRP A 181 -3.09 5.80 -13.53
N LEU A 182 -1.88 5.26 -13.72
CA LEU A 182 -1.07 5.49 -14.93
C LEU A 182 -1.75 4.92 -16.17
N PHE A 183 -2.41 3.76 -16.05
CA PHE A 183 -3.21 3.18 -17.12
C PHE A 183 -4.38 4.08 -17.52
N ILE A 184 -5.10 4.65 -16.55
CA ILE A 184 -6.14 5.68 -16.83
C ILE A 184 -5.53 6.85 -17.61
N LYS A 185 -4.37 7.37 -17.18
CA LYS A 185 -3.70 8.49 -17.86
C LYS A 185 -3.23 8.13 -19.26
N PHE A 186 -2.73 6.92 -19.44
CA PHE A 186 -2.37 6.37 -20.74
C PHE A 186 -3.59 6.35 -21.67
N ILE A 187 -4.73 5.80 -21.24
CA ILE A 187 -5.97 5.77 -22.05
C ILE A 187 -6.39 7.19 -22.44
N GLU A 188 -6.46 8.11 -21.47
CA GLU A 188 -6.84 9.52 -21.72
C GLU A 188 -5.89 10.23 -22.69
N SER A 189 -4.59 9.93 -22.61
CA SER A 189 -3.60 10.52 -23.51
C SER A 189 -3.71 9.96 -24.93
N PHE A 190 -4.02 8.67 -25.05
CA PHE A 190 -4.20 8.01 -26.33
C PHE A 190 -5.42 8.59 -27.08
N GLU A 191 -6.52 8.85 -26.38
CA GLU A 191 -7.77 9.39 -26.96
C GLU A 191 -7.64 10.84 -27.48
N LYS A 192 -6.65 11.61 -26.99
CA LYS A 192 -6.62 13.08 -27.14
C LYS A 192 -5.52 13.64 -28.05
N LEU A 193 -5.04 12.90 -29.07
CA LEU A 193 -4.05 13.34 -30.10
C LEU A 193 -2.56 12.96 -29.87
N GLY A 194 -2.28 11.73 -29.44
CA GLY A 194 -0.96 11.10 -29.65
C GLY A 194 -0.42 10.37 -28.42
N LEU A 195 0.15 9.18 -28.68
CA LEU A 195 0.85 8.37 -27.68
C LEU A 195 1.99 9.19 -27.05
N LYS A 196 1.84 9.62 -25.80
CA LYS A 196 2.97 10.18 -25.03
C LYS A 196 3.80 9.01 -24.49
N PRO A 197 5.08 8.87 -24.90
CA PRO A 197 5.94 7.76 -24.48
C PRO A 197 5.98 7.53 -22.98
N PHE A 198 6.01 8.64 -22.25
CA PHE A 198 6.07 8.64 -20.80
C PHE A 198 5.02 7.75 -20.13
N TRP A 199 3.74 7.80 -20.55
CA TRP A 199 2.68 7.13 -19.80
C TRP A 199 2.72 5.61 -19.93
N TYR A 200 3.00 5.06 -21.12
CA TYR A 200 3.09 3.61 -21.28
C TYR A 200 4.41 3.07 -20.71
N VAL A 201 5.51 3.81 -20.79
CA VAL A 201 6.78 3.43 -20.15
C VAL A 201 6.61 3.41 -18.64
N ALA A 202 6.09 4.49 -18.05
CA ALA A 202 5.86 4.57 -16.60
C ALA A 202 4.93 3.46 -16.11
N MET A 203 3.84 3.20 -16.85
CA MET A 203 2.92 2.10 -16.54
C MET A 203 3.62 0.74 -16.61
N GLY A 204 4.42 0.47 -17.65
CA GLY A 204 5.17 -0.77 -17.79
C GLY A 204 6.15 -0.99 -16.65
N VAL A 205 6.94 0.04 -16.31
CA VAL A 205 7.88 -0.01 -15.18
C VAL A 205 7.14 -0.27 -13.86
N MET A 206 6.04 0.42 -13.59
CA MET A 206 5.28 0.22 -12.35
C MET A 206 4.63 -1.16 -12.28
N ALA A 207 4.11 -1.69 -13.40
CA ALA A 207 3.56 -3.04 -13.48
C ALA A 207 4.64 -4.11 -13.21
N SER A 208 5.83 -3.94 -13.78
CA SER A 208 6.98 -4.81 -13.52
C SER A 208 7.43 -4.74 -12.07
N LEU A 209 7.53 -3.54 -11.48
CA LEU A 209 7.85 -3.38 -10.06
C LEU A 209 6.80 -4.05 -9.17
N ALA A 210 5.50 -3.90 -9.47
CA ALA A 210 4.44 -4.59 -8.75
C ALA A 210 4.60 -6.11 -8.81
N GLY A 211 4.94 -6.65 -10.00
CA GLY A 211 5.21 -8.07 -10.21
C GLY A 211 6.44 -8.58 -9.45
N LEU A 212 7.51 -7.78 -9.37
CA LEU A 212 8.71 -8.09 -8.59
C LEU A 212 8.45 -8.11 -7.09
N VAL A 213 7.56 -7.23 -6.61
CA VAL A 213 7.15 -7.20 -5.20
C VAL A 213 6.23 -8.39 -4.89
N ARG A 214 5.30 -8.73 -5.79
CA ARG A 214 4.43 -9.92 -5.69
C ARG A 214 4.04 -10.44 -7.09
N PRO A 215 4.37 -11.70 -7.46
CA PRO A 215 4.05 -12.27 -8.77
C PRO A 215 2.57 -12.32 -9.15
N PRO A 216 1.60 -12.44 -8.22
CA PRO A 216 0.19 -12.30 -8.60
C PRO A 216 -0.12 -10.98 -9.34
N ASN A 217 0.68 -9.92 -9.13
CA ASN A 217 0.53 -8.66 -9.86
C ASN A 217 0.96 -8.74 -11.32
N LEU A 218 1.61 -9.81 -11.78
CA LEU A 218 1.86 -10.04 -13.22
C LEU A 218 0.55 -10.10 -14.02
N ALA A 219 -0.57 -10.42 -13.36
CA ALA A 219 -1.91 -10.30 -13.94
C ALA A 219 -2.20 -8.89 -14.47
N ILE A 220 -1.61 -7.83 -13.90
CA ILE A 220 -1.78 -6.45 -14.38
C ILE A 220 -1.28 -6.32 -15.81
N ALA A 221 -0.10 -6.87 -16.13
CA ALA A 221 0.43 -6.84 -17.49
C ALA A 221 -0.49 -7.60 -18.47
N ALA A 222 -1.04 -8.74 -18.04
CA ALA A 222 -2.00 -9.49 -18.83
C ALA A 222 -3.29 -8.69 -19.09
N PHE A 223 -3.85 -8.03 -18.07
CA PHE A 223 -5.04 -7.18 -18.23
C PHE A 223 -4.80 -5.98 -19.14
N ILE A 224 -3.64 -5.33 -19.03
CA ILE A 224 -3.26 -4.23 -19.92
C ILE A 224 -3.18 -4.72 -21.37
N PHE A 225 -2.54 -5.86 -21.60
CA PHE A 225 -2.42 -6.48 -22.93
C PHE A 225 -3.80 -6.84 -23.50
N LEU A 226 -4.66 -7.48 -22.71
CA LEU A 226 -6.02 -7.83 -23.12
C LEU A 226 -6.86 -6.59 -23.47
N TYR A 227 -6.76 -5.52 -22.67
CA TYR A 227 -7.45 -4.27 -22.97
C TYR A 227 -7.01 -3.67 -24.30
N LEU A 228 -5.70 -3.60 -24.53
CA LEU A 228 -5.12 -3.06 -25.76
C LEU A 228 -5.53 -3.88 -26.99
N PHE A 229 -5.56 -5.20 -26.88
CA PHE A 229 -5.80 -6.08 -28.02
C PHE A 229 -7.29 -6.25 -28.37
N TYR A 230 -8.17 -6.37 -27.35
CA TYR A 230 -9.57 -6.74 -27.56
C TYR A 230 -10.56 -5.58 -27.47
N PHE A 231 -10.30 -4.60 -26.61
CA PHE A 231 -11.26 -3.54 -26.33
C PHE A 231 -10.97 -2.24 -27.07
N LYS A 232 -9.86 -2.18 -27.81
CA LYS A 232 -9.38 -0.98 -28.48
C LYS A 232 -9.06 -1.19 -29.97
N LYS A 233 -9.85 -2.05 -30.64
CA LYS A 233 -9.97 -2.03 -32.10
C LYS A 233 -10.59 -0.72 -32.56
#